data_AF-H3SMB3-F1
#
_entry.id   AF-H3SMB3-F1
#
_cell.length_a   1.000
_cell.length_b   1.000
_cell.length_c   1.000
_cell.angle_alpha   90.00
_cell.angle_beta   90.00
_cell.angle_gamma   90.00
#
_symmetry.space_group_name_H-M   'P 1'
#
loop_
_entity.id
_entity.type
_entity.pdbx_description
1 polymer ?
#
loop_
_entity_poly.entity_id
_entity_poly.type
_entity_poly.pdbx_seq_one_letter_code
_entity_poly.pdbx_strand_id
1 'polypeptide(L)' 'RDALAEAAARAGIGRRERRVAVVPVFLSTGYFTARVIPERLGDVPALYDGRALLPHPALVEWLSLEGERLLAGMKAEDGR' A
#
# COMPACT_ATOMS: atom_id res chain seq x y z
N ARG A 1 0.22 -11.36 17.00
CA ARG A 1 -0.10 -10.01 17.51
C ARG A 1 -0.64 -9.21 16.34
N ASP A 2 -1.85 -8.67 16.46
CA ASP A 2 -2.61 -8.13 15.31
C ASP A 2 -2.17 -6.70 14.97
N ALA A 3 -1.18 -6.59 14.07
CA ALA A 3 -0.51 -5.33 13.74
C ALA A 3 -1.47 -4.23 13.24
N LEU A 4 -2.61 -4.62 12.67
CA LEU A 4 -3.63 -3.69 12.18
C LEU A 4 -4.41 -3.06 13.33
N ALA A 5 -4.77 -3.84 14.35
CA ALA A 5 -5.39 -3.34 15.57
C ALA A 5 -4.43 -2.38 16.33
N GLU A 6 -3.13 -2.68 16.33
CA GLU A 6 -2.13 -1.81 16.95
C GLU A 6 -1.95 -0.49 16.16
N ALA A 7 -1.96 -0.55 14.83
CA ALA A 7 -1.96 0.63 13.97
C ALA A 7 -3.24 1.48 14.18
N ALA A 8 -4.39 0.82 14.30
CA ALA A 8 -5.68 1.44 14.60
C ALA A 8 -5.67 2.17 15.95
N ALA A 9 -5.17 1.52 17.00
CA ALA A 9 -5.04 2.12 18.32
C ALA A 9 -4.09 3.32 18.31
N ARG A 10 -2.94 3.20 17.63
CA ARG A 10 -1.97 4.31 17.46
C ARG A 10 -2.59 5.51 16.72
N ALA A 11 -3.47 5.27 15.77
CA ALA A 11 -4.18 6.32 15.04
C ALA A 11 -5.33 6.97 15.83
N GLY A 12 -5.63 6.51 17.06
CA GLY A 12 -6.70 7.07 17.90
C GLY A 12 -8.12 6.65 17.48
N ILE A 13 -8.25 5.51 16.81
CA ILE A 13 -9.52 4.95 16.35
C ILE A 13 -10.44 4.64 17.55
N GLY A 14 -11.69 5.11 17.50
CA GLY A 14 -12.73 4.86 18.53
C GLY A 14 -12.99 6.02 19.51
N ARG A 15 -12.23 7.12 19.48
CA ARG A 15 -12.51 8.32 20.29
C ARG A 15 -12.97 9.48 19.37
N ARG A 16 -14.29 9.69 19.31
CA ARG A 16 -15.02 10.60 18.39
C ARG A 16 -15.05 10.13 16.93
N GLU A 17 -16.14 10.50 16.25
CA GLU A 17 -16.59 10.17 14.87
C GLU A 17 -15.56 10.44 13.75
N ARG A 18 -14.36 9.85 13.81
CA ARG A 18 -13.35 9.97 12.77
C ARG A 18 -13.30 8.66 12.00
N ARG A 19 -13.70 8.72 10.74
CA ARG A 19 -13.49 7.66 9.76
C ARG A 19 -12.01 7.62 9.38
N VAL A 20 -11.39 6.44 9.41
CA VAL A 20 -9.98 6.27 9.01
C VAL A 20 -9.90 5.70 7.61
N ALA A 21 -9.18 6.36 6.71
CA ALA A 21 -8.87 5.80 5.40
C ALA A 21 -7.71 4.80 5.51
N VAL A 22 -7.92 3.59 5.02
CA VAL A 22 -6.92 2.53 4.96
C VAL A 22 -6.48 2.40 3.51
N VAL A 23 -5.20 2.71 3.25
CA VAL A 23 -4.59 2.58 1.93
C VAL A 23 -3.58 1.43 1.97
N PRO A 24 -3.84 0.30 1.28
CA PRO A 24 -2.94 -0.83 1.29
C PRO A 24 -1.72 -0.54 0.41
N VAL A 25 -0.51 -0.69 0.97
CA VAL A 25 0.75 -0.56 0.21
C VAL A 25 1.03 -1.86 -0.54
N PHE A 26 0.27 -2.09 -1.60
CA PHE A 26 0.37 -3.25 -2.48
C PHE A 26 0.42 -2.77 -3.93
N LEU A 27 1.22 -3.42 -4.78
CA LEU A 27 1.27 -3.06 -6.20
C LEU A 27 -0.01 -3.49 -6.93
N SER A 28 -0.52 -4.69 -6.64
CA SER A 28 -1.68 -5.27 -7.31
C SER A 28 -2.77 -5.68 -6.32
N THR A 29 -4.00 -5.71 -6.79
CA THR A 29 -5.13 -6.27 -6.05
C THR A 29 -5.00 -7.79 -5.93
N GLY A 30 -5.56 -8.38 -4.88
CA GLY A 30 -5.55 -9.84 -4.71
C GLY A 30 -6.13 -10.29 -3.39
N TYR A 31 -5.82 -11.52 -2.97
CA TYR A 31 -6.35 -12.14 -1.75
C TYR A 31 -6.19 -11.25 -0.50
N PHE A 32 -5.05 -10.58 -0.34
CA PHE A 32 -4.82 -9.69 0.79
C PHE A 32 -5.73 -8.46 0.76
N THR A 33 -5.81 -7.78 -0.39
CA THR A 33 -6.63 -6.57 -0.50
C THR A 33 -8.12 -6.89 -0.47
N ALA A 34 -8.54 -8.05 -0.98
CA ALA A 34 -9.95 -8.43 -1.06
C ALA A 34 -10.49 -9.17 0.17
N ARG A 35 -9.64 -9.87 0.94
CA ARG A 35 -10.07 -10.76 2.04
C ARG A 35 -9.38 -10.44 3.36
N VAL A 36 -8.06 -10.60 3.41
CA VAL A 36 -7.32 -10.56 4.68
C VAL A 36 -7.39 -9.20 5.37
N ILE A 37 -7.26 -8.10 4.61
CA ILE A 37 -7.31 -6.75 5.19
C ILE A 37 -8.73 -6.45 5.71
N PRO A 38 -9.81 -6.62 4.92
CA PRO A 38 -11.18 -6.50 5.43
C PRO A 38 -11.44 -7.34 6.68
N GLU A 39 -11.04 -8.61 6.69
CA GLU A 39 -11.26 -9.51 7.82
C GLU A 39 -10.55 -9.02 9.09
N ARG A 40 -9.34 -8.47 8.96
CA ARG A 40 -8.60 -7.91 10.09
C ARG A 40 -9.10 -6.54 10.55
N LEU A 41 -9.75 -5.77 9.67
CA LEU A 41 -10.39 -4.52 10.08
C LEU A 41 -11.56 -4.80 11.02
N GLY A 42 -12.30 -5.89 10.80
CA GLY A 42 -13.43 -6.28 11.66
C GLY A 42 -14.43 -5.12 11.78
N ASP A 43 -14.77 -4.77 13.03
CA ASP A 43 -15.72 -3.69 13.33
C ASP A 43 -15.09 -2.29 13.37
N VAL A 44 -13.81 -2.15 12.99
CA VAL A 44 -13.15 -0.84 12.93
C VAL A 44 -13.82 0.03 11.87
N PRO A 45 -14.31 1.23 12.21
CA PRO A 45 -14.96 2.14 11.25
C PRO A 45 -13.92 2.77 10.31
N ALA A 46 -13.52 1.99 9.31
CA ALA A 46 -12.53 2.35 8.30
C ALA A 46 -13.16 2.54 6.92
N LEU A 47 -12.57 3.42 6.14
CA LEU A 47 -12.78 3.56 4.70
C LEU A 47 -11.75 2.70 4.01
N TYR A 48 -12.24 1.68 3.33
CA TYR A 48 -11.39 0.73 2.64
C TYR A 48 -12.07 0.34 1.32
N ASP A 49 -11.41 0.63 0.21
CA ASP A 49 -11.92 0.35 -1.14
C ASP A 49 -11.18 -0.80 -1.84
N GLY A 50 -10.19 -1.41 -1.18
CA GLY A 50 -9.43 -2.54 -1.68
C GLY A 50 -8.52 -2.24 -2.88
N ARG A 51 -8.39 -0.98 -3.31
CA ARG A 51 -7.54 -0.60 -4.44
C ARG A 51 -6.07 -0.71 -4.07
N ALA A 52 -5.30 -1.28 -5.00
CA ALA A 52 -3.85 -1.30 -4.93
C ALA A 52 -3.27 -0.03 -5.57
N LEU A 53 -1.96 0.15 -5.47
CA LEU A 53 -1.29 1.33 -5.98
C LEU A 53 -1.23 1.36 -7.52
N LEU A 54 -1.23 0.21 -8.21
CA LEU A 54 -1.40 0.20 -9.67
C LEU A 54 -2.89 0.26 -10.04
N PRO A 55 -3.25 0.98 -11.13
CA PRO A 55 -2.38 1.61 -12.11
C PRO A 55 -2.19 3.13 -11.89
N HIS A 56 -1.98 3.60 -10.65
CA HIS A 56 -1.87 5.04 -10.40
C HIS A 56 -0.73 5.67 -11.24
N PRO A 57 -0.99 6.73 -12.04
CA PRO A 57 -0.04 7.26 -13.01
C PRO A 57 1.33 7.59 -12.42
N ALA A 58 1.37 8.22 -11.25
CA ALA A 58 2.62 8.58 -10.57
C ALA A 58 3.48 7.36 -10.19
N LEU A 59 2.87 6.22 -9.87
CA LEU A 59 3.63 5.01 -9.55
C LEU A 59 4.17 4.36 -10.83
N VAL A 60 3.38 4.38 -11.91
CA VAL A 60 3.82 3.88 -13.22
C VAL A 60 5.00 4.70 -13.72
N GLU A 61 4.91 6.02 -13.66
CA GLU A 61 6.01 6.93 -14.03
C GLU A 61 7.27 6.67 -13.21
N TRP A 62 7.12 6.54 -11.89
CA TRP A 62 8.24 6.23 -11.01
C TRP A 62 8.91 4.88 -11.34
N LEU A 63 8.11 3.83 -11.57
CA LEU A 63 8.64 2.51 -11.95
C LEU A 63 9.41 2.55 -13.26
N SER A 64 8.95 3.34 -14.24
CA SER A 64 9.66 3.54 -15.51
C SER A 64 11.01 4.23 -15.29
N LEU A 65 11.03 5.34 -14.55
CA LEU A 65 12.26 6.07 -14.24
C LEU A 65 13.27 5.20 -13.47
N GLU A 66 12.79 4.42 -12.51
CA GLU A 66 13.63 3.51 -11.74
C GLU A 66 14.20 2.38 -12.61
N GLY A 67 13.41 1.86 -13.55
CA GLY A 67 13.87 0.90 -14.54
C GLY A 67 14.99 1.47 -15.42
N GLU A 68 14.82 2.69 -15.94
CA GLU A 68 15.85 3.38 -16.72
C GLU A 68 17.13 3.60 -15.91
N ARG A 69 17.00 4.04 -14.66
CA ARG A 69 18.12 4.23 -13.74
C ARG A 69 18.92 2.94 -13.54
N LEU A 70 18.23 1.82 -13.33
CA LEU A 70 18.86 0.51 -13.14
C LEU A 70 19.58 0.05 -14.42
N LEU A 71 18.95 0.19 -15.59
CA LEU A 71 19.55 -0.16 -16.88
C LEU A 71 20.79 0.69 -17.20
N ALA A 72 20.77 1.97 -16.87
CA ALA A 72 21.93 2.85 -17.03
C ALA A 72 23.09 2.41 -16.13
N GLY A 73 22.81 1.98 -14.89
CA GLY A 73 23.80 1.42 -13.98
C GLY A 73 24.47 0.17 -14.54
N MET A 74 23.69 -0.77 -15.09
CA MET A 74 24.23 -2.02 -15.67
C MET A 74 25.19 -1.76 -16.84
N LYS A 75 24.85 -0.83 -17.74
CA LYS A 75 25.72 -0.46 -18.86
C LYS A 75 27.06 0.14 -18.43
N ALA A 76 27.07 0.85 -17.29
CA ALA A 76 28.29 1.43 -16.73
C ALA A 76 29.18 0.39 -16.01
N GLU A 77 28.62 -0.77 -15.66
CA GLU A 77 29.38 -1.91 -15.11
C GLU A 77 29.91 -2.82 -16.21
N ASP A 78 29.13 -3.10 -17.26
CA ASP A 78 29.56 -3.94 -18.40
C ASP A 78 30.65 -3.30 -19.28
N GLY A 79 30.77 -1.96 -19.26
CA GLY A 79 31.79 -1.21 -19.99
C GLY A 79 33.12 -1.03 -19.25
N ARG A 80 33.29 -1.65 -18.08
CA ARG A 80 34.46 -1.50 -17.20
C ARG A 80 35.37 -2.73 -17.20
#